data_AF-A0A5C4R490-F1
#
_entry.id   AF-A0A5C4R490-F1
#
_cell.length_a   1.000
_cell.length_b   1.000
_cell.length_c   1.000
_cell.angle_alpha   90.00
_cell.angle_beta   90.00
_cell.angle_gamma   90.00
#
_symmetry.space_group_name_H-M   'P 1'
#
loop_
_entity.id
_entity.type
_entity.pdbx_description
1 polymer ?
#
loop_
_entity_poly.entity_id
_entity_poly.type
_entity_poly.pdbx_seq_one_letter_code
_entity_poly.pdbx_strand_id
1 'polypeptide(L)'
;MIPALPAYLLSAGLGLAGAAGILSAVAAQTVPLLGTQVPLAYLLPPIVGLALFQLVFGACTGRWRGWWFWAAAIPLSAVIWGAALMALLGGHASWQAALGVAAVGHVAAGLAALSLTRGRVA
;
A
#
# COMPACT_ATOMS: atom_id res chain seq x y z
N MET A 1 4.46 19.47 15.45
CA MET A 1 3.61 18.31 15.06
C MET A 1 3.47 18.32 13.54
N ILE A 2 3.40 17.16 12.87
CA ILE A 2 3.09 17.09 11.43
C ILE A 2 1.56 17.19 11.32
N PRO A 3 0.97 18.28 10.79
CA PRO A 3 -0.48 18.51 10.84
C PRO A 3 -1.30 17.41 10.15
N ALA A 4 -0.72 16.78 9.12
CA ALA A 4 -1.35 15.68 8.37
C ALA A 4 -1.18 14.30 9.02
N LEU A 5 -0.48 14.16 10.15
CA LEU A 5 -0.16 12.86 10.76
C LEU A 5 -1.40 12.06 11.20
N PRO A 6 -2.41 12.66 11.87
CA PRO A 6 -3.59 11.90 12.27
C PRO A 6 -4.37 11.35 11.06
N ALA A 7 -4.59 12.20 10.05
CA ALA A 7 -5.23 11.81 8.80
C ALA A 7 -4.43 10.72 8.06
N TYR A 8 -3.10 10.85 8.06
CA TYR A 8 -2.21 9.85 7.47
C TYR A 8 -2.35 8.47 8.15
N LEU A 9 -2.26 8.40 9.48
CA LEU A 9 -2.33 7.13 10.21
C LEU A 9 -3.69 6.45 10.04
N LEU A 10 -4.78 7.22 10.09
CA LEU A 10 -6.13 6.71 9.80
C LEU A 10 -6.21 6.11 8.40
N SER A 11 -5.73 6.86 7.40
CA SER A 11 -5.77 6.45 6.00
C SER A 11 -4.88 5.24 5.73
N ALA A 12 -3.71 5.18 6.37
CA ALA A 12 -2.79 4.05 6.28
C ALA A 12 -3.42 2.78 6.88
N GLY A 13 -4.07 2.90 8.04
CA GLY A 13 -4.81 1.80 8.66
C GLY A 13 -5.92 1.27 7.74
N LEU A 14 -6.75 2.16 7.19
CA LEU A 14 -7.84 1.76 6.28
C LEU A 14 -7.33 1.19 4.95
N GLY A 15 -6.26 1.76 4.39
CA GLY A 15 -5.61 1.22 3.19
C GLY A 15 -5.07 -0.19 3.41
N LEU A 16 -4.37 -0.43 4.53
CA LEU A 16 -3.85 -1.75 4.88
C LEU A 16 -4.96 -2.76 5.16
N ALA A 17 -6.00 -2.34 5.89
CA ALA A 17 -7.17 -3.18 6.14
C ALA A 17 -7.88 -3.58 4.83
N GLY A 18 -8.03 -2.64 3.90
CA GLY A 18 -8.61 -2.90 2.59
C GLY A 18 -7.76 -3.83 1.72
N ALA A 19 -6.43 -3.65 1.72
CA ALA A 19 -5.51 -4.54 1.02
C ALA A 19 -5.58 -5.97 1.57
N ALA A 20 -5.55 -6.14 2.89
CA ALA A 20 -5.69 -7.44 3.53
C ALA A 20 -7.09 -8.05 3.30
N GLY A 21 -8.14 -7.23 3.35
CA GLY A 21 -9.51 -7.67 3.11
C GLY A 21 -9.70 -8.23 1.71
N ILE A 22 -9.24 -7.50 0.68
CA ILE A 22 -9.41 -7.93 -0.71
C ILE A 22 -8.54 -9.16 -1.06
N LEU A 23 -7.41 -9.36 -0.37
CA LEU A 23 -6.55 -10.53 -0.59
C LEU A 23 -7.34 -11.83 -0.48
N SER A 24 -8.22 -11.95 0.51
CA SER A 24 -9.04 -13.17 0.69
C SER A 24 -9.97 -13.45 -0.49
N ALA A 25 -10.49 -12.41 -1.14
CA ALA A 25 -11.36 -12.53 -2.30
C ALA A 25 -10.62 -12.92 -3.58
N VAL A 26 -9.34 -12.54 -3.70
CA VAL A 26 -8.57 -12.69 -4.96
C VAL A 26 -7.41 -13.67 -4.90
N ALA A 27 -7.16 -14.31 -3.74
CA ALA A 27 -6.01 -15.19 -3.53
C ALA A 27 -5.91 -16.32 -4.57
N ALA A 28 -7.05 -16.87 -5.00
CA ALA A 28 -7.12 -17.97 -5.97
C ALA A 28 -7.32 -17.52 -7.42
N GLN A 29 -7.30 -16.22 -7.70
CA GLN A 29 -7.61 -15.68 -9.03
C GLN A 29 -6.33 -15.29 -9.77
N THR A 30 -6.32 -15.48 -11.08
CA THR A 30 -5.24 -15.02 -11.98
C THR A 30 -5.80 -14.17 -13.12
N VAL A 31 -4.95 -13.29 -13.65
CA VAL A 31 -5.23 -12.52 -14.87
C VAL A 31 -4.12 -12.71 -15.89
N PRO A 32 -4.44 -12.72 -17.20
CA PRO A 32 -3.41 -12.70 -18.23
C PRO A 32 -2.73 -11.33 -18.29
N LEU A 33 -1.41 -11.31 -18.12
CA LEU A 33 -0.57 -10.12 -18.25
C LEU A 33 0.68 -10.48 -19.05
N LEU A 34 0.93 -9.78 -20.17
CA LEU A 34 2.12 -9.99 -21.02
C LEU A 34 2.35 -11.48 -21.40
N GLY A 35 1.28 -12.22 -21.66
CA GLY A 35 1.35 -13.65 -22.01
C GLY A 35 1.55 -14.61 -20.83
N THR A 36 1.53 -14.12 -19.58
CA THR A 36 1.67 -14.93 -18.37
C THR A 36 0.43 -14.82 -17.47
N GLN A 37 0.11 -15.88 -16.73
CA GLN A 37 -0.95 -15.85 -15.73
C GLN A 37 -0.38 -15.29 -14.43
N VAL A 38 -0.80 -14.08 -14.07
CA VAL A 38 -0.34 -13.38 -12.86
C VAL A 38 -1.40 -13.50 -11.77
N PRO A 39 -1.06 -13.96 -10.56
CA PRO A 39 -2.03 -14.01 -9.46
C PRO A 39 -2.48 -12.61 -9.06
N LEU A 40 -3.79 -12.38 -8.96
CA LEU A 40 -4.36 -11.09 -8.56
C LEU A 40 -3.90 -10.66 -7.17
N ALA A 41 -3.52 -11.61 -6.31
CA ALA A 41 -2.97 -11.36 -4.98
C ALA A 41 -1.75 -10.42 -4.99
N TYR A 42 -1.00 -10.34 -6.10
CA TYR A 42 0.14 -9.42 -6.26
C TYR A 42 -0.27 -8.02 -6.75
N LEU A 43 -1.45 -7.88 -7.35
CA LEU A 43 -1.84 -6.67 -8.09
C LEU A 43 -2.97 -5.92 -7.39
N LEU A 44 -4.05 -6.61 -7.02
CA LEU A 44 -5.26 -5.94 -6.54
C LEU A 44 -5.13 -5.39 -5.12
N PRO A 45 -4.54 -6.11 -4.14
CA PRO A 45 -4.33 -5.58 -2.80
C PRO A 45 -3.60 -4.23 -2.73
N PRO A 46 -2.43 -4.03 -3.39
CA PRO A 46 -1.75 -2.73 -3.35
C PRO A 46 -2.58 -1.62 -4.00
N ILE A 47 -3.29 -1.90 -5.10
CA ILE A 47 -4.15 -0.90 -5.77
C ILE A 47 -5.32 -0.50 -4.88
N VAL A 48 -6.05 -1.47 -4.33
CA VAL A 48 -7.20 -1.22 -3.45
C VAL A 48 -6.77 -0.49 -2.17
N GLY A 49 -5.65 -0.91 -1.57
CA GLY A 49 -5.11 -0.26 -0.39
C GLY A 49 -4.73 1.20 -0.63
N LEU A 50 -4.08 1.50 -1.75
CA LEU A 50 -3.74 2.87 -2.15
C LEU A 50 -4.98 3.71 -2.47
N ALA A 51 -6.00 3.13 -3.11
CA ALA A 51 -7.26 3.81 -3.40
C ALA A 51 -8.00 4.20 -2.12
N LEU A 52 -8.12 3.27 -1.16
CA LEU A 52 -8.75 3.56 0.13
C LEU A 52 -7.93 4.57 0.94
N PHE A 53 -6.60 4.43 0.94
CA PHE A 53 -5.71 5.42 1.55
C PHE A 53 -5.98 6.81 0.97
N GLN A 54 -5.96 6.94 -0.36
CA GLN A 54 -6.09 8.24 -1.01
C GLN A 54 -7.50 8.84 -0.87
N LEU A 55 -8.54 8.01 -0.82
CA LEU A 55 -9.91 8.42 -0.56
C LEU A 55 -10.04 9.05 0.82
N VAL A 56 -9.59 8.34 1.87
CA VAL A 56 -9.68 8.82 3.25
C VAL A 56 -8.77 10.02 3.47
N PHE A 57 -7.52 9.94 3.00
CA PHE A 57 -6.54 11.02 3.18
C PHE A 57 -6.99 12.29 2.45
N GLY A 58 -7.48 12.13 1.21
CA GLY A 58 -8.02 13.22 0.40
C GLY A 58 -9.23 13.86 1.06
N ALA A 59 -10.16 13.05 1.57
CA ALA A 59 -11.34 13.54 2.29
C ALA A 59 -10.97 14.30 3.59
N CYS A 60 -10.04 13.77 4.39
CA CYS A 60 -9.64 14.39 5.66
C CYS A 60 -8.79 15.65 5.50
N THR A 61 -8.05 15.80 4.39
CA THR A 61 -7.07 16.89 4.21
C THR A 61 -7.40 17.86 3.09
N GLY A 62 -8.41 17.56 2.25
CA GLY A 62 -8.68 18.27 1.01
C GLY A 62 -7.62 18.07 -0.08
N ARG A 63 -6.63 17.18 0.12
CA ARG A 63 -5.48 17.00 -0.78
C ARG A 63 -5.65 15.77 -1.66
N TRP A 64 -6.27 15.97 -2.81
CA TRP A 64 -6.33 14.96 -3.86
C TRP A 64 -5.00 14.87 -4.60
N ARG A 65 -4.38 13.69 -4.59
CA ARG A 65 -3.09 13.47 -5.22
C ARG A 65 -3.26 13.12 -6.69
N GLY A 66 -2.56 13.88 -7.55
CA GLY A 66 -2.57 13.69 -9.00
C GLY A 66 -1.76 12.47 -9.46
N TRP A 67 -1.62 12.32 -10.77
CA TRP A 67 -1.01 11.15 -11.41
C TRP A 67 0.41 10.83 -10.92
N TRP A 68 1.23 11.82 -10.58
CA TRP A 68 2.60 11.63 -10.07
C TRP A 68 2.65 10.78 -8.81
N PHE A 69 1.64 10.91 -7.95
CA PHE A 69 1.53 10.06 -6.77
C PHE A 69 1.31 8.62 -7.16
N TRP A 70 0.37 8.35 -8.07
CA TRP A 70 0.05 7.00 -8.51
C TRP A 70 1.22 6.32 -9.21
N ALA A 71 1.96 7.07 -10.04
CA ALA A 71 3.16 6.59 -10.72
C ALA A 71 4.26 6.11 -9.76
N ALA A 72 4.38 6.72 -8.57
CA ALA A 72 5.36 6.32 -7.56
C ALA A 72 4.80 5.32 -6.53
N ALA A 73 3.56 5.53 -6.09
CA ALA A 73 2.93 4.76 -5.02
C ALA A 73 2.62 3.33 -5.45
N ILE A 74 2.13 3.12 -6.68
CA ILE A 74 1.78 1.78 -7.16
C ILE A 74 3.03 0.87 -7.21
N PRO A 75 4.14 1.24 -7.89
CA PRO A 75 5.33 0.40 -7.91
C PRO A 75 5.89 0.15 -6.51
N LEU A 76 5.96 1.19 -5.67
CA LEU A 76 6.48 1.06 -4.31
C LEU A 76 5.63 0.10 -3.47
N SER A 77 4.30 0.25 -3.52
CA SER A 77 3.38 -0.63 -2.82
C SER A 77 3.45 -2.07 -3.34
N ALA A 78 3.54 -2.25 -4.66
CA ALA A 78 3.72 -3.56 -5.28
C ALA A 78 5.03 -4.23 -4.85
N VAL A 79 6.13 -3.49 -4.69
CA VAL A 79 7.39 -4.02 -4.18
C VAL A 79 7.26 -4.44 -2.72
N ILE A 80 6.73 -3.57 -1.86
CA ILE A 80 6.58 -3.86 -0.42
C ILE A 80 5.65 -5.06 -0.21
N TRP A 81 4.49 -5.05 -0.85
CA TRP A 81 3.49 -6.11 -0.76
C TRP A 81 3.98 -7.41 -1.41
N GLY A 82 4.51 -7.33 -2.62
CA GLY A 82 4.98 -8.47 -3.39
C GLY A 82 6.14 -9.19 -2.71
N ALA A 83 7.10 -8.45 -2.12
CA ALA A 83 8.19 -9.05 -1.35
C ALA A 83 7.68 -9.81 -0.11
N ALA A 84 6.74 -9.22 0.63
CA ALA A 84 6.13 -9.87 1.78
C ALA A 84 5.32 -11.12 1.38
N LEU A 85 4.56 -11.05 0.29
CA LEU A 85 3.78 -12.16 -0.23
C LEU A 85 4.68 -13.28 -0.77
N MET A 86 5.76 -12.95 -1.46
CA MET A 86 6.78 -13.92 -1.90
C MET A 86 7.43 -14.63 -0.72
N ALA A 87 7.79 -13.90 0.34
CA ALA A 87 8.36 -14.50 1.55
C ALA A 87 7.37 -15.44 2.24
N LEU A 88 6.07 -15.08 2.28
CA LEU A 88 5.01 -15.93 2.82
C LEU A 88 4.82 -17.20 2.00
N LEU A 89 4.64 -17.07 0.68
CA LEU A 89 4.36 -18.19 -0.21
C LEU A 89 5.57 -19.11 -0.41
N GLY A 90 6.79 -18.57 -0.30
CA GLY A 90 8.03 -19.35 -0.29
C GLY A 90 8.32 -20.06 1.04
N GLY A 91 7.46 -19.91 2.05
CA GLY A 91 7.67 -20.51 3.38
C GLY A 91 8.81 -19.89 4.19
N HIS A 92 9.32 -18.72 3.78
CA HIS A 92 10.39 -18.00 4.47
C HIS A 92 9.87 -17.15 5.64
N ALA A 93 8.56 -16.88 5.69
CA ALA A 93 7.93 -16.08 6.74
C ALA A 93 6.55 -16.63 7.11
N SER A 94 6.18 -16.48 8.38
CA SER A 94 4.79 -16.69 8.81
C SER A 94 3.87 -15.58 8.26
N TRP A 95 2.57 -15.84 8.21
CA TRP A 95 1.60 -14.85 7.73
C TRP A 95 1.59 -13.58 8.61
N GLN A 96 1.82 -13.71 9.92
CA GLN A 96 1.92 -12.57 10.82
C GLN A 96 3.13 -11.70 10.50
N ALA A 97 4.29 -12.33 10.25
CA ALA A 97 5.53 -11.63 9.92
C ALA A 97 5.41 -10.93 8.56
N ALA A 98 4.87 -11.60 7.54
CA ALA A 98 4.67 -11.02 6.22
C ALA A 98 3.72 -9.81 6.26
N LEU A 99 2.57 -9.92 6.93
CA LEU A 99 1.65 -8.80 7.11
C LEU A 99 2.27 -7.67 7.92
N GLY A 100 3.01 -7.99 8.99
CA GLY A 100 3.71 -7.01 9.81
C GLY A 100 4.73 -6.20 8.99
N VAL A 101 5.56 -6.87 8.20
CA VAL A 101 6.55 -6.22 7.31
C VAL A 101 5.85 -5.38 6.25
N ALA A 102 4.79 -5.90 5.61
CA ALA A 102 4.04 -5.14 4.63
C ALA A 102 3.43 -3.87 5.26
N ALA A 103 2.80 -3.98 6.43
CA ALA A 103 2.21 -2.85 7.14
C ALA A 103 3.25 -1.81 7.53
N VAL A 104 4.33 -2.23 8.19
CA VAL A 104 5.43 -1.35 8.62
C VAL A 104 6.08 -0.69 7.40
N GLY A 105 6.31 -1.44 6.32
CA GLY A 105 6.90 -0.90 5.09
C GLY A 105 6.06 0.22 4.47
N HIS A 106 4.74 0.03 4.36
CA HIS A 106 3.84 1.07 3.83
C HIS A 106 3.76 2.29 4.74
N VAL A 107 3.72 2.08 6.06
CA VAL A 107 3.69 3.16 7.04
C VAL A 107 5.01 3.94 7.04
N ALA A 108 6.15 3.25 7.04
CA ALA A 108 7.47 3.88 6.99
C ALA A 108 7.67 4.68 5.70
N ALA A 109 7.26 4.14 4.55
CA ALA A 109 7.34 4.83 3.26
C ALA A 109 6.53 6.13 3.25
N GLY A 110 5.31 6.11 3.78
CA GLY A 110 4.47 7.32 3.84
C GLY A 110 4.99 8.35 4.87
N LEU A 111 5.51 7.91 6.02
CA LEU A 111 6.17 8.80 6.98
C LEU A 111 7.43 9.47 6.41
N ALA A 112 8.25 8.71 5.67
CA ALA A 112 9.41 9.26 4.97
C ALA A 112 8.98 10.31 3.94
N ALA A 113 7.96 10.02 3.12
CA ALA A 113 7.43 10.97 2.16
C ALA A 113 6.87 12.25 2.81
N LEU A 114 6.14 12.13 3.93
CA LEU A 114 5.64 13.28 4.69
C LEU A 114 6.78 14.14 5.25
N SER A 115 7.84 13.50 5.75
CA SER A 115 9.01 14.19 6.30
C SER A 115 9.77 14.97 5.24
N LEU A 116 9.96 14.38 4.05
CA LEU A 116 10.61 15.04 2.91
C LEU A 116 9.81 16.24 2.39
N THR A 117 8.47 16.19 2.42
CA THR A 117 7.65 17.35 2.03
C THR A 117 7.74 18.52 3.01
N ARG A 118 8.09 18.28 4.27
CA ARG A 118 8.27 19.34 5.26
C ARG A 118 9.55 20.14 5.03
N GLY A 119 10.62 19.49 4.59
CA GLY A 119 11.90 20.12 4.30
C GLY A 119 11.94 20.97 3.02
N ARG A 120 10.91 20.89 2.16
CA ARG A 120 10.80 21.73 0.95
C ARG A 120 10.04 23.04 1.17
N VAL A 121 9.42 23.22 2.33
CA VAL A 121 8.60 24.40 2.67
C VAL A 121 9.29 25.27 3.73
N ALA A 122 10.42 24.81 4.27
CA ALA A 122 11.33 25.59 5.12
C ALA A 122 12.48 26.12 4.27
#